data_AF-A0A1D2A7K1-F1
#
_entry.id   AF-A0A1D2A7K1-F1
#
_cell.length_a   1.000
_cell.length_b   1.000
_cell.length_c   1.000
_cell.angle_alpha   90.00
_cell.angle_beta   90.00
_cell.angle_gamma   90.00
#
_symmetry.space_group_name_H-M   'P 1'
#
loop_
_entity.id
_entity.type
_entity.pdbx_description
1 polymer ?
#
loop_
_entity_poly.entity_id
_entity_poly.type
_entity_poly.pdbx_seq_one_letter_code
_entity_poly.pdbx_strand_id
1 'polypeptide(L)'
;MVMDMLGPSLWDLWNGQGQAMSQEMVACIALEAIAILERLHEKGYVHGDVKPENFLMGLAGTPVEKKLFLVDLGLATRWRGSVCGTHVEYDQRPDVFRGTVRYASVHAHLGRTASRRDDLESLAYTLLFLLRGRLPWQGYQGENKGFMVCRKKMSTSPEALSRYAPAPFRVFTETVINLRFDEVPQYAALMALFEPLCGPSGPSRPVLPPTRVGSKRSREEGSCDGAGGERGGGERASPAPALVPGRRVRLGMPATQWVTVYNAHRPMKQRYHYNVADNRVRQHIDKGVEDGLAISTVACCQDLWALIMDAGGGFIAQVYELNPVFLPKDWIMERWEEGYYITTMAGSVGGSSLVVMSKGTAYTQQSYKVSDSFPFKWINKKWKEGFFVTAMASAGSRWAVVMSRNAGFVDQVVELDFQYSSEGIHRRWDAGYRITAAAATCDQAAFVLSVPKRRPVDETQETLRTSAFPSSHVKEKWAKNLYISGVAYGRTVS
;
A
#
# COMPACT_ATOMS: atom_id res chain seq x y z
N MET A 1 -22.37 28.48 4.42
CA MET A 1 -21.03 28.77 4.97
C MET A 1 -20.60 30.10 4.37
N VAL A 2 -20.22 31.07 5.19
CA VAL A 2 -19.65 32.36 4.75
C VAL A 2 -18.17 32.33 5.13
N MET A 3 -17.28 32.70 4.21
CA MET A 3 -15.82 32.66 4.37
C MET A 3 -15.21 33.96 3.86
N ASP A 4 -14.00 34.27 4.31
CA ASP A 4 -13.25 35.43 3.83
C ASP A 4 -12.98 35.35 2.32
N MET A 5 -13.09 36.49 1.63
CA MET A 5 -12.77 36.57 0.21
C MET A 5 -11.25 36.61 0.02
N LEU A 6 -10.74 35.67 -0.76
CA LEU A 6 -9.32 35.54 -1.10
C LEU A 6 -9.06 35.95 -2.56
N GLY A 7 -7.78 36.01 -2.92
CA GLY A 7 -7.31 36.25 -4.28
C GLY A 7 -7.38 35.00 -5.17
N PRO A 8 -6.71 35.04 -6.34
CA PRO A 8 -6.71 33.93 -7.29
C PRO A 8 -6.04 32.66 -6.71
N SER A 9 -6.47 31.50 -7.21
CA SER A 9 -5.82 30.23 -6.89
C SER A 9 -4.46 30.10 -7.60
N LEU A 10 -3.61 29.17 -7.15
CA LEU A 10 -2.38 28.85 -7.87
C LEU A 10 -2.66 28.30 -9.28
N TRP A 11 -3.82 27.67 -9.49
CA TRP A 11 -4.28 27.25 -10.82
C TRP A 11 -4.54 28.45 -11.74
N ASP A 12 -5.21 29.49 -11.23
CA ASP A 12 -5.52 30.70 -12.00
C ASP A 12 -4.24 31.45 -12.36
N LEU A 13 -3.32 31.59 -11.40
CA LEU A 13 -2.01 32.20 -11.61
C LEU A 13 -1.18 31.42 -12.63
N TRP A 14 -1.16 30.09 -12.54
CA TRP A 14 -0.42 29.23 -13.46
C TRP A 14 -0.95 29.35 -14.90
N ASN A 15 -2.26 29.41 -15.09
CA ASN A 15 -2.86 29.65 -16.40
C ASN A 15 -2.57 31.07 -16.92
N GLY A 16 -2.63 32.08 -16.07
CA GLY A 16 -2.32 33.47 -16.43
C GLY A 16 -0.86 33.69 -16.83
N GLN A 17 0.06 32.86 -16.35
CA GLN A 17 1.51 32.94 -16.63
C GLN A 17 1.97 32.04 -17.79
N GLY A 18 1.06 31.58 -18.65
CA GLY A 18 1.42 30.76 -19.81
C GLY A 18 1.78 29.32 -19.44
N GLN A 19 1.17 28.78 -18.37
CA GLN A 19 1.25 27.36 -17.99
C GLN A 19 2.64 26.91 -17.50
N ALA A 20 3.40 27.83 -16.92
CA ALA A 20 4.62 27.56 -16.17
C ALA A 20 4.87 28.63 -15.10
N MET A 21 5.46 28.24 -13.98
CA MET A 21 5.93 29.17 -12.94
C MET A 21 7.45 29.13 -12.81
N SER A 22 8.05 30.25 -12.40
CA SER A 22 9.49 30.32 -12.14
C SER A 22 9.89 29.44 -10.94
N GLN A 23 11.15 29.01 -10.91
CA GLN A 23 11.68 28.21 -9.80
C GLN A 23 11.55 28.96 -8.45
N GLU A 24 11.78 30.27 -8.45
CA GLU A 24 11.64 31.13 -7.27
C GLU A 24 10.20 31.15 -6.75
N MET A 25 9.22 31.32 -7.64
CA MET A 25 7.80 31.32 -7.26
C MET A 25 7.40 29.99 -6.64
N VAL A 26 7.73 28.87 -7.31
CA VAL A 26 7.37 27.53 -6.82
C VAL A 26 8.09 27.20 -5.51
N ALA A 27 9.33 27.66 -5.31
CA ALA A 27 10.04 27.48 -4.04
C ALA A 27 9.38 28.27 -2.90
N CYS A 28 8.95 29.51 -3.13
CA CYS A 28 8.23 30.29 -2.12
C CYS A 28 6.86 29.66 -1.78
N ILE A 29 6.15 29.14 -2.79
CA ILE A 29 4.93 28.35 -2.59
C ILE A 29 5.21 27.12 -1.73
N ALA A 30 6.31 26.40 -2.00
CA ALA A 30 6.67 25.20 -1.24
C ALA A 30 6.87 25.50 0.26
N LEU A 31 7.59 26.56 0.60
CA LEU A 31 7.80 26.99 1.98
C LEU A 31 6.47 27.23 2.71
N GLU A 32 5.61 28.07 2.14
CA GLU A 32 4.34 28.45 2.78
C GLU A 32 3.37 27.26 2.83
N ALA A 33 3.28 26.46 1.76
CA ALA A 33 2.41 25.29 1.71
C ALA A 33 2.82 24.22 2.74
N ILE A 34 4.12 23.95 2.92
CA ILE A 34 4.61 23.01 3.94
C ILE A 34 4.21 23.50 5.34
N ALA A 35 4.37 24.80 5.63
CA ALA A 35 4.00 25.37 6.91
C ALA A 35 2.48 25.37 7.17
N ILE A 36 1.66 25.62 6.15
CA ILE A 36 0.21 25.52 6.25
C ILE A 36 -0.20 24.07 6.58
N LEU A 37 0.37 23.10 5.86
CA LEU A 37 0.12 21.68 6.12
C LEU A 37 0.61 21.26 7.51
N GLU A 38 1.79 21.71 7.95
CA GLU A 38 2.28 21.48 9.32
C GLU A 38 1.24 21.94 10.37
N ARG A 39 0.74 23.17 10.25
CA ARG A 39 -0.30 23.70 11.17
C ARG A 39 -1.60 22.91 11.13
N LEU A 40 -2.03 22.46 9.94
CA LEU A 40 -3.21 21.60 9.81
C LEU A 40 -2.98 20.25 10.51
N HIS A 41 -1.82 19.65 10.29
CA HIS A 41 -1.42 18.39 10.90
C HIS A 41 -1.30 18.52 12.43
N GLU A 42 -0.79 19.63 12.96
CA GLU A 42 -0.77 19.95 14.39
C GLU A 42 -2.17 20.02 15.01
N LYS A 43 -3.21 20.34 14.22
CA LYS A 43 -4.62 20.27 14.65
C LYS A 43 -5.20 18.87 14.57
N GLY A 44 -4.45 17.89 14.09
CA GLY A 44 -4.84 16.48 14.01
C GLY A 44 -5.57 16.09 12.73
N TYR A 45 -5.53 16.94 11.70
CA TYR A 45 -6.20 16.72 10.42
C TYR A 45 -5.20 16.61 9.28
N VAL A 46 -5.53 15.80 8.29
CA VAL A 46 -4.95 15.81 6.95
C VAL A 46 -5.98 16.40 6.00
N HIS A 47 -5.54 17.12 4.98
CA HIS A 47 -6.41 17.78 4.02
C HIS A 47 -7.03 16.78 3.03
N GLY A 48 -6.24 15.86 2.48
CA GLY A 48 -6.71 14.82 1.56
C GLY A 48 -7.02 15.27 0.13
N ASP A 49 -6.80 16.54 -0.22
CA ASP A 49 -7.00 17.07 -1.59
C ASP A 49 -6.09 18.26 -1.89
N VAL A 50 -4.80 18.09 -1.61
CA VAL A 50 -3.76 19.07 -1.89
C VAL A 50 -3.58 19.21 -3.41
N LYS A 51 -3.89 20.39 -3.94
CA LYS A 51 -3.86 20.71 -5.38
C LYS A 51 -3.78 22.24 -5.61
N PRO A 52 -3.32 22.71 -6.79
CA PRO A 52 -3.22 24.15 -7.10
C PRO A 52 -4.51 24.94 -6.84
N GLU A 53 -5.66 24.36 -7.12
CA GLU A 53 -6.98 25.00 -7.00
C GLU A 53 -7.35 25.32 -5.54
N ASN A 54 -6.83 24.56 -4.56
CA ASN A 54 -7.13 24.73 -3.13
C ASN A 54 -6.13 25.64 -2.42
N PHE A 55 -5.11 26.13 -3.11
CA PHE A 55 -4.19 27.15 -2.59
C PHE A 55 -4.47 28.50 -3.25
N LEU A 56 -4.82 29.50 -2.44
CA LEU A 56 -5.20 30.83 -2.90
C LEU A 56 -4.24 31.89 -2.36
N MET A 57 -3.96 32.90 -3.16
CA MET A 57 -3.26 34.10 -2.69
C MET A 57 -4.20 34.97 -1.84
N GLY A 58 -3.64 35.84 -1.01
CA GLY A 58 -4.43 36.89 -0.37
C GLY A 58 -5.01 37.88 -1.38
N LEU A 59 -6.03 38.63 -0.96
CA LEU A 59 -6.66 39.63 -1.80
C LEU A 59 -5.68 40.74 -2.18
N ALA A 60 -5.67 41.14 -3.45
CA ALA A 60 -4.78 42.19 -3.96
C ALA A 60 -5.01 43.53 -3.23
N GLY A 61 -3.93 44.27 -2.97
CA GLY A 61 -3.99 45.55 -2.24
C GLY A 61 -4.21 45.42 -0.74
N THR A 62 -4.17 44.20 -0.19
CA THR A 62 -4.22 43.96 1.26
C THR A 62 -2.82 43.60 1.80
N PRO A 63 -2.56 43.76 3.11
CA PRO A 63 -1.28 43.36 3.72
C PRO A 63 -0.97 41.86 3.59
N VAL A 64 -1.94 41.04 3.19
CA VAL A 64 -1.82 39.59 3.03
C VAL A 64 -1.79 39.17 1.56
N GLU A 65 -1.72 40.09 0.59
CA GLU A 65 -1.77 39.77 -0.85
C GLU A 65 -0.74 38.72 -1.28
N LYS A 66 0.44 38.72 -0.63
CA LYS A 66 1.54 37.77 -0.90
C LYS A 66 1.52 36.54 0.00
N LYS A 67 0.49 36.35 0.83
CA LYS A 67 0.33 35.13 1.65
C LYS A 67 -0.43 34.07 0.87
N LEU A 68 -0.08 32.82 1.14
CA LEU A 68 -0.81 31.66 0.63
C LEU A 68 -1.82 31.18 1.69
N PHE A 69 -2.98 30.72 1.24
CA PHE A 69 -4.04 30.16 2.06
C PHE A 69 -4.45 28.81 1.50
N LEU A 70 -4.80 27.87 2.39
CA LEU A 70 -5.36 26.57 2.02
C LEU A 70 -6.86 26.58 2.33
N VAL A 71 -7.68 26.22 1.35
CA VAL A 71 -9.15 26.19 1.44
C VAL A 71 -9.70 24.81 1.12
N ASP A 72 -11.01 24.63 1.26
CA ASP A 72 -11.74 23.39 0.97
C ASP A 72 -11.32 22.19 1.83
N LEU A 73 -11.75 22.23 3.10
CA LEU A 73 -11.58 21.12 4.04
C LEU A 73 -12.65 20.03 3.89
N GLY A 74 -13.39 19.97 2.76
CA GLY A 74 -14.48 19.02 2.55
C GLY A 74 -14.05 17.55 2.55
N LEU A 75 -12.78 17.29 2.24
CA LEU A 75 -12.16 15.96 2.27
C LEU A 75 -11.21 15.75 3.46
N ALA A 76 -11.12 16.73 4.36
CA ALA A 76 -10.23 16.64 5.50
C ALA A 76 -10.64 15.50 6.43
N THR A 77 -9.66 14.72 6.87
CA THR A 77 -9.88 13.58 7.78
C THR A 77 -8.89 13.63 8.93
N ARG A 78 -9.19 12.91 10.00
CA ARG A 78 -8.35 12.91 11.21
C ARG A 78 -7.26 11.86 11.06
N TRP A 79 -6.01 12.25 11.33
CA TRP A 79 -4.88 11.31 11.37
C TRP A 79 -4.51 10.90 12.80
N ARG A 80 -5.05 11.58 13.83
CA ARG A 80 -4.88 11.20 15.24
C ARG A 80 -6.17 11.31 16.06
N GLY A 81 -6.27 10.45 17.07
CA GLY A 81 -7.35 10.38 18.05
C GLY A 81 -7.50 11.66 18.87
N SER A 82 -8.71 11.91 19.37
CA SER A 82 -9.09 13.22 19.98
C SER A 82 -8.69 13.33 21.43
N VAL A 83 -8.57 12.18 22.08
CA VAL A 83 -8.45 12.08 23.54
C VAL A 83 -6.99 11.90 23.95
N CYS A 84 -6.24 11.06 23.25
CA CYS A 84 -4.87 10.70 23.62
C CYS A 84 -3.81 11.08 22.55
N GLY A 85 -4.22 11.75 21.46
CA GLY A 85 -3.31 12.15 20.39
C GLY A 85 -2.65 10.98 19.63
N THR A 86 -3.09 9.74 19.87
CA THR A 86 -2.56 8.54 19.21
C THR A 86 -2.86 8.56 17.72
N HIS A 87 -1.95 8.01 16.92
CA HIS A 87 -2.16 7.88 15.48
C HIS A 87 -3.39 6.99 15.21
N VAL A 88 -4.17 7.32 14.17
CA VAL A 88 -5.28 6.45 13.75
C VAL A 88 -4.77 5.09 13.29
N GLU A 89 -5.59 4.06 13.47
CA GLU A 89 -5.28 2.71 13.03
C GLU A 89 -5.20 2.64 11.50
N TYR A 90 -4.32 1.77 11.03
CA TYR A 90 -4.16 1.50 9.61
C TYR A 90 -5.30 0.62 9.10
N ASP A 91 -5.91 1.02 7.99
CA ASP A 91 -6.88 0.22 7.24
C ASP A 91 -6.64 0.39 5.74
N GLN A 92 -7.16 -0.55 4.94
CA GLN A 92 -7.16 -0.45 3.49
C GLN A 92 -8.53 -0.85 2.93
N ARG A 93 -9.10 0.05 2.13
CA ARG A 93 -10.38 -0.12 1.44
C ARG A 93 -10.21 0.20 -0.04
N PRO A 94 -9.78 -0.78 -0.86
CA PRO A 94 -9.39 -0.55 -2.27
C PRO A 94 -10.46 0.09 -3.16
N ASP A 95 -11.74 0.04 -2.77
CA ASP A 95 -12.86 0.65 -3.50
C ASP A 95 -13.17 2.09 -3.10
N VAL A 96 -12.52 2.61 -2.05
CA VAL A 96 -12.73 3.96 -1.53
C VAL A 96 -11.57 4.85 -1.94
N PHE A 97 -11.75 5.59 -3.04
CA PHE A 97 -10.85 6.68 -3.44
C PHE A 97 -11.51 8.04 -3.21
N ARG A 98 -10.74 9.01 -2.71
CA ARG A 98 -11.15 10.42 -2.56
C ARG A 98 -10.02 11.35 -3.02
N GLY A 99 -10.41 12.57 -3.42
CA GLY A 99 -9.48 13.60 -3.86
C GLY A 99 -9.20 13.58 -5.37
N THR A 100 -8.28 14.42 -5.80
CA THR A 100 -7.98 14.64 -7.22
C THR A 100 -6.96 13.63 -7.74
N VAL A 101 -7.37 12.71 -8.61
CA VAL A 101 -6.54 11.62 -9.19
C VAL A 101 -5.11 12.05 -9.58
N ARG A 102 -4.98 13.25 -10.18
CA ARG A 102 -3.70 13.80 -10.65
C ARG A 102 -2.71 13.99 -9.49
N TYR A 103 -3.15 14.55 -8.37
CA TYR A 103 -2.30 14.94 -7.25
C TYR A 103 -2.38 13.98 -6.05
N ALA A 104 -3.40 13.14 -5.95
CA ALA A 104 -3.56 12.21 -4.83
C ALA A 104 -2.33 11.28 -4.67
N SER A 105 -1.92 10.99 -3.43
CA SER A 105 -0.86 10.03 -3.13
C SER A 105 -1.18 8.64 -3.69
N VAL A 106 -0.15 7.81 -3.88
CA VAL A 106 -0.36 6.38 -4.21
C VAL A 106 -1.21 5.69 -3.14
N HIS A 107 -1.05 6.05 -1.86
CA HIS A 107 -1.80 5.43 -0.78
C HIS A 107 -3.30 5.75 -0.83
N ALA A 108 -3.65 6.99 -1.22
CA ALA A 108 -5.03 7.36 -1.49
C ALA A 108 -5.61 6.54 -2.66
N HIS A 109 -4.85 6.34 -3.74
CA HIS A 109 -5.24 5.45 -4.85
C HIS A 109 -5.46 3.99 -4.41
N LEU A 110 -4.68 3.53 -3.44
CA LEU A 110 -4.79 2.19 -2.86
C LEU A 110 -5.89 2.10 -1.78
N GLY A 111 -6.60 3.20 -1.48
CA GLY A 111 -7.66 3.25 -0.48
C GLY A 111 -7.17 3.05 0.95
N ARG A 112 -5.90 3.39 1.24
CA ARG A 112 -5.34 3.30 2.59
C ARG A 112 -5.85 4.45 3.46
N THR A 113 -5.90 4.25 4.76
CA THR A 113 -6.13 5.32 5.73
C THR A 113 -5.16 6.48 5.45
N ALA A 114 -5.69 7.69 5.36
CA ALA A 114 -4.90 8.88 5.08
C ALA A 114 -4.09 9.33 6.29
N SER A 115 -2.90 9.86 6.04
CA SER A 115 -1.94 10.32 7.05
C SER A 115 -1.11 11.50 6.52
N ARG A 116 -0.25 12.06 7.37
CA ARG A 116 0.51 13.28 7.04
C ARG A 116 1.40 13.13 5.80
N ARG A 117 1.87 11.91 5.51
CA ARG A 117 2.67 11.64 4.30
C ARG A 117 1.89 11.87 3.01
N ASP A 118 0.58 11.67 3.05
CA ASP A 118 -0.29 11.76 1.87
C ASP A 118 -0.37 13.19 1.35
N ASP A 119 -0.60 14.16 2.24
CA ASP A 119 -0.65 15.57 1.89
C ASP A 119 0.70 16.07 1.34
N LEU A 120 1.82 15.61 1.92
CA LEU A 120 3.16 16.00 1.47
C LEU A 120 3.56 15.35 0.13
N GLU A 121 3.17 14.10 -0.11
CA GLU A 121 3.32 13.45 -1.41
C GLU A 121 2.48 14.16 -2.49
N SER A 122 1.23 14.51 -2.15
CA SER A 122 0.39 15.31 -3.04
C SER A 122 1.00 16.68 -3.32
N LEU A 123 1.56 17.35 -2.30
CA LEU A 123 2.27 18.61 -2.49
C LEU A 123 3.47 18.47 -3.43
N ALA A 124 4.25 17.39 -3.34
CA ALA A 124 5.35 17.15 -4.29
C ALA A 124 4.87 17.09 -5.75
N TYR A 125 3.75 16.39 -6.00
CA TYR A 125 3.14 16.34 -7.32
C TYR A 125 2.59 17.71 -7.77
N THR A 126 1.98 18.47 -6.86
CA THR A 126 1.51 19.83 -7.11
C THR A 126 2.64 20.78 -7.49
N LEU A 127 3.74 20.80 -6.73
CA LEU A 127 4.90 21.67 -6.99
C LEU A 127 5.56 21.35 -8.34
N LEU A 128 5.76 20.06 -8.64
CA LEU A 128 6.33 19.66 -9.93
C LEU A 128 5.40 19.97 -11.10
N PHE A 129 4.09 19.89 -10.89
CA PHE A 129 3.11 20.32 -11.89
C PHE A 129 3.22 21.83 -12.15
N LEU A 130 3.26 22.67 -11.10
CA LEU A 130 3.39 24.13 -11.26
C LEU A 130 4.68 24.51 -11.98
N LEU A 131 5.78 23.78 -11.72
CA LEU A 131 7.08 24.01 -12.35
C LEU A 131 7.14 23.57 -13.83
N ARG A 132 6.49 22.45 -14.18
CA ARG A 132 6.68 21.77 -15.49
C ARG A 132 5.47 21.81 -16.40
N GLY A 133 4.32 22.20 -15.85
CA GLY A 133 3.01 22.20 -16.48
C GLY A 133 2.39 20.82 -16.75
N ARG A 134 3.13 19.73 -16.52
CA ARG A 134 2.63 18.36 -16.69
C ARG A 134 3.28 17.34 -15.76
N LEU A 135 2.54 16.29 -15.47
CA LEU A 135 2.96 15.08 -14.77
C LEU A 135 2.92 13.85 -15.71
N PRO A 136 3.77 12.84 -15.51
CA PRO A 136 3.90 11.68 -16.41
C PRO A 136 2.65 10.79 -16.54
N TRP A 137 1.64 10.98 -15.69
CA TRP A 137 0.41 10.19 -15.62
C TRP A 137 -0.85 10.96 -16.04
N GLN A 138 -0.69 12.05 -16.81
CA GLN A 138 -1.82 12.74 -17.44
C GLN A 138 -2.23 12.04 -18.75
N GLY A 139 -3.52 12.16 -19.12
CA GLY A 139 -4.06 11.65 -20.39
C GLY A 139 -4.86 10.34 -20.27
N TYR A 140 -4.81 9.63 -19.15
CA TYR A 140 -5.62 8.43 -18.94
C TYR A 140 -7.13 8.76 -18.78
N GLN A 141 -7.98 7.95 -19.41
CA GLN A 141 -9.44 8.09 -19.43
C GLN A 141 -10.14 6.75 -19.11
N GLY A 142 -11.46 6.79 -18.89
CA GLY A 142 -12.30 5.61 -18.62
C GLY A 142 -12.33 5.19 -17.14
N GLU A 143 -13.07 4.11 -16.86
CA GLU A 143 -13.32 3.63 -15.48
C GLU A 143 -12.04 3.20 -14.75
N ASN A 144 -11.06 2.66 -15.48
CA ASN A 144 -9.78 2.21 -14.93
C ASN A 144 -8.72 3.33 -14.81
N LYS A 145 -9.10 4.60 -14.99
CA LYS A 145 -8.18 5.75 -14.92
C LYS A 145 -7.40 5.80 -13.61
N GLY A 146 -8.06 5.59 -12.47
CA GLY A 146 -7.39 5.61 -11.16
C GLY A 146 -6.28 4.56 -11.05
N PHE A 147 -6.58 3.33 -11.46
CA PHE A 147 -5.62 2.23 -11.51
C PHE A 147 -4.41 2.56 -12.41
N MET A 148 -4.65 3.05 -13.64
CA MET A 148 -3.57 3.38 -14.57
C MET A 148 -2.66 4.50 -14.05
N VAL A 149 -3.25 5.53 -13.43
CA VAL A 149 -2.50 6.62 -12.81
C VAL A 149 -1.68 6.11 -11.63
N CYS A 150 -2.27 5.29 -10.75
CA CYS A 150 -1.56 4.71 -9.61
C CYS A 150 -0.38 3.84 -10.06
N ARG A 151 -0.60 2.96 -11.04
CA ARG A 151 0.45 2.13 -11.66
C ARG A 151 1.57 2.99 -12.24
N LYS A 152 1.24 4.09 -12.91
CA LYS A 152 2.24 4.99 -13.49
C LYS A 152 3.02 5.74 -12.41
N LYS A 153 2.37 6.18 -11.32
CA LYS A 153 3.03 6.78 -10.15
C LYS A 153 4.02 5.80 -9.52
N MET A 154 3.59 4.57 -9.25
CA MET A 154 4.41 3.51 -8.67
C MET A 154 5.61 3.08 -9.54
N SER A 155 5.53 3.28 -10.86
CA SER A 155 6.63 2.96 -11.79
C SER A 155 7.49 4.17 -12.16
N THR A 156 7.19 5.37 -11.65
CA THR A 156 7.98 6.57 -11.91
C THR A 156 8.87 6.87 -10.71
N SER A 157 10.19 6.76 -10.87
CA SER A 157 11.13 7.07 -9.79
C SER A 157 11.16 8.58 -9.48
N PRO A 158 11.54 8.99 -8.24
CA PRO A 158 11.72 10.41 -7.91
C PRO A 158 12.69 11.13 -8.86
N GLU A 159 13.75 10.46 -9.33
CA GLU A 159 14.70 11.00 -10.29
C GLU A 159 14.06 11.26 -11.66
N ALA A 160 13.23 10.32 -12.14
CA ALA A 160 12.52 10.48 -13.41
C ALA A 160 11.44 11.58 -13.30
N LEU A 161 10.74 11.62 -12.17
CA LEU A 161 9.66 12.57 -11.90
C LEU A 161 10.21 14.01 -11.77
N SER A 162 11.32 14.19 -11.06
CA SER A 162 11.99 15.48 -10.86
C SER A 162 13.08 15.76 -11.89
N ARG A 163 13.10 15.04 -13.01
CA ARG A 163 14.07 15.27 -14.10
C ARG A 163 14.01 16.71 -14.58
N TYR A 164 15.17 17.37 -14.61
CA TYR A 164 15.36 18.80 -14.94
C TYR A 164 14.81 19.81 -13.92
N ALA A 165 14.26 19.36 -12.78
CA ALA A 165 13.95 20.25 -11.66
C ALA A 165 15.20 20.48 -10.79
N PRO A 166 15.29 21.63 -10.09
CA PRO A 166 16.36 21.86 -9.11
C PRO A 166 16.44 20.77 -8.04
N ALA A 167 17.65 20.54 -7.52
CA ALA A 167 17.90 19.47 -6.55
C ALA A 167 16.95 19.44 -5.34
N PRO A 168 16.55 20.58 -4.73
CA PRO A 168 15.56 20.60 -3.65
C PRO A 168 14.25 19.86 -3.95
N PHE A 169 13.70 19.97 -5.17
CA PHE A 169 12.46 19.29 -5.56
C PHE A 169 12.63 17.77 -5.59
N ARG A 170 13.78 17.29 -6.07
CA ARG A 170 14.12 15.86 -6.06
C ARG A 170 14.25 15.33 -4.64
N VAL A 171 15.02 16.02 -3.78
CA VAL A 171 15.23 15.61 -2.38
C VAL A 171 13.91 15.63 -1.61
N PHE A 172 13.08 16.67 -1.79
CA PHE A 172 11.76 16.74 -1.18
C PHE A 172 10.87 15.56 -1.61
N THR A 173 10.80 15.30 -2.93
CA THR A 173 9.98 14.21 -3.50
C THR A 173 10.46 12.83 -3.01
N GLU A 174 11.77 12.59 -3.02
CA GLU A 174 12.36 11.35 -2.51
C GLU A 174 12.09 11.16 -1.01
N THR A 175 12.14 12.24 -0.22
CA THR A 175 11.88 12.20 1.22
C THR A 175 10.41 11.85 1.50
N VAL A 176 9.46 12.59 0.92
CA VAL A 176 8.04 12.46 1.28
C VAL A 176 7.42 11.15 0.79
N ILE A 177 7.87 10.62 -0.35
CA ILE A 177 7.40 9.31 -0.87
C ILE A 177 7.88 8.15 0.03
N ASN A 178 8.95 8.31 0.81
CA ASN A 178 9.46 7.26 1.69
C ASN A 178 8.98 7.35 3.15
N LEU A 179 8.15 8.34 3.50
CA LEU A 179 7.60 8.44 4.86
C LEU A 179 6.73 7.21 5.21
N ARG A 180 6.92 6.68 6.42
CA ARG A 180 6.01 5.66 6.98
C ARG A 180 4.67 6.28 7.37
N PHE A 181 3.65 5.44 7.54
CA PHE A 181 2.27 5.87 7.81
C PHE A 181 2.17 6.77 9.06
N ASP A 182 2.85 6.38 10.13
CA ASP A 182 2.84 7.07 11.43
C ASP A 182 4.04 8.00 11.66
N GLU A 183 4.91 8.15 10.65
CA GLU A 183 6.10 8.99 10.76
C GLU A 183 5.72 10.47 10.91
N VAL A 184 6.41 11.17 11.80
CA VAL A 184 6.30 12.62 11.95
C VAL A 184 7.21 13.27 10.92
N PRO A 185 6.68 14.02 9.93
CA PRO A 185 7.53 14.67 8.95
C PRO A 185 8.43 15.73 9.59
N GLN A 186 9.68 15.82 9.14
CA GLN A 186 10.62 16.86 9.57
C GLN A 186 10.35 18.16 8.80
N TYR A 187 9.20 18.80 9.02
CA TYR A 187 8.71 19.97 8.26
C TYR A 187 9.76 21.09 8.14
N ALA A 188 10.46 21.41 9.24
CA ALA A 188 11.52 22.41 9.24
C ALA A 188 12.66 22.09 8.26
N ALA A 189 13.10 20.82 8.20
CA ALA A 189 14.12 20.37 7.27
C ALA A 189 13.60 20.37 5.82
N LEU A 190 12.33 19.98 5.60
CA LEU A 190 11.69 20.02 4.28
C LEU A 190 11.57 21.45 3.75
N MET A 191 11.23 22.42 4.61
CA MET A 191 11.22 23.85 4.26
C MET A 191 12.63 24.35 3.93
N ALA A 192 13.63 24.00 4.75
CA ALA A 192 15.01 24.45 4.55
C ALA A 192 15.60 24.06 3.18
N LEU A 193 15.07 23.01 2.52
CA LEU A 193 15.46 22.63 1.16
C LEU A 193 15.19 23.75 0.13
N PHE A 194 14.09 24.48 0.28
CA PHE A 194 13.62 25.45 -0.72
C PHE A 194 14.14 26.87 -0.48
N GLU A 195 14.57 27.20 0.75
CA GLU A 195 15.05 28.53 1.12
C GLU A 195 16.11 29.10 0.15
N PRO A 196 17.12 28.33 -0.32
CA PRO A 196 18.13 28.84 -1.25
C PRO A 196 17.59 29.24 -2.63
N LEU A 197 16.39 28.75 -3.00
CA LEU A 197 15.75 29.04 -4.29
C LEU A 197 14.81 30.25 -4.24
N CYS A 198 14.46 30.74 -3.03
CA CYS A 198 13.48 31.81 -2.85
C CYS A 198 14.04 33.24 -3.03
N GLY A 199 15.29 33.39 -3.45
CA GLY A 199 15.93 34.70 -3.58
C GLY A 199 16.10 35.44 -2.23
N PRO A 200 16.48 36.73 -2.28
CA PRO A 200 16.71 37.55 -1.09
C PRO A 200 15.50 37.55 -0.15
N SER A 201 15.74 37.34 1.15
CA SER A 201 14.68 37.42 2.15
C SER A 201 14.12 38.83 2.23
N GLY A 202 12.80 38.98 2.09
CA GLY A 202 12.14 40.28 2.21
C GLY A 202 10.86 40.41 1.39
N PRO A 203 10.31 41.63 1.32
CA PRO A 203 9.07 41.91 0.60
C PRO A 203 9.16 41.73 -0.92
N SER A 204 10.37 41.51 -1.47
CA SER A 204 10.60 41.20 -2.88
C SER A 204 10.11 39.83 -3.28
N ARG A 205 10.00 38.87 -2.34
CA ARG A 205 9.52 37.52 -2.65
C ARG A 205 8.09 37.56 -3.21
N PRO A 206 7.75 36.71 -4.20
CA PRO A 206 6.42 36.69 -4.78
C PRO A 206 5.38 36.08 -3.83
N VAL A 207 5.79 35.16 -2.95
CA VAL A 207 5.01 34.66 -1.82
C VAL A 207 5.84 34.87 -0.56
N LEU A 208 5.23 35.45 0.47
CA LEU A 208 5.89 35.67 1.75
C LEU A 208 5.86 34.38 2.57
N PRO A 209 7.02 33.86 3.01
CA PRO A 209 7.08 32.68 3.87
C PRO A 209 6.48 32.98 5.25
N PRO A 210 6.27 31.96 6.09
CA PRO A 210 5.54 32.14 7.33
C PRO A 210 6.36 33.02 8.24
N THR A 211 5.73 34.03 8.83
CA THR A 211 6.35 34.74 9.95
C THR A 211 6.56 33.73 11.08
N ARG A 212 7.82 33.54 11.52
CA ARG A 212 8.13 32.74 12.72
C ARG A 212 7.50 33.46 13.92
N VAL A 213 6.23 33.19 14.19
CA VAL A 213 5.59 33.59 15.44
C VAL A 213 6.27 32.75 16.51
N GLY A 214 6.99 33.40 17.43
CA GLY A 214 7.88 32.76 18.39
C GLY A 214 7.28 31.50 18.99
N SER A 215 8.04 30.40 18.94
CA SER A 215 7.70 29.13 19.55
C SER A 215 7.32 29.37 21.01
N LYS A 216 6.01 29.41 21.30
CA LYS A 216 5.55 29.16 22.67
C LYS A 216 5.94 27.72 22.94
N ARG A 217 6.92 27.53 23.83
CA ARG A 217 7.23 26.25 24.46
C ARG A 217 5.91 25.52 24.70
N SER A 218 5.72 24.39 24.04
CA SER A 218 4.69 23.43 24.41
C SER A 218 4.84 23.16 25.90
N ARG A 219 3.80 23.50 26.67
CA ARG A 219 3.67 23.03 28.05
C ARG A 219 3.66 21.50 27.97
N GLU A 220 4.73 20.88 28.45
CA GLU A 220 4.68 19.50 28.89
C GLU A 220 3.65 19.43 30.03
N GLU A 221 2.64 18.57 29.85
CA GLU A 221 1.73 18.22 30.93
C GLU A 221 2.46 17.27 31.89
N GLY A 222 2.82 17.82 33.05
CA GLY A 222 2.78 17.18 34.37
C GLY A 222 3.50 15.84 34.57
N SER A 223 4.76 15.92 35.02
CA SER A 223 5.27 15.00 36.05
C SER A 223 5.92 15.84 37.14
N CYS A 224 5.50 15.59 38.38
CA CYS A 224 6.11 16.10 39.60
C CYS A 224 7.53 15.53 39.76
N ASP A 225 8.54 16.40 39.93
CA ASP A 225 9.38 16.45 41.14
C ASP A 225 10.58 17.39 40.99
N GLY A 226 10.75 18.26 42.00
CA GLY A 226 12.01 18.56 42.69
C GLY A 226 13.27 19.05 41.95
N ALA A 227 13.53 20.35 42.16
CA ALA A 227 14.83 20.96 42.52
C ALA A 227 15.88 21.34 41.43
N GLY A 228 16.07 22.66 41.30
CA GLY A 228 17.38 23.32 41.45
C GLY A 228 18.26 23.60 40.22
N GLY A 229 18.67 24.87 40.02
CA GLY A 229 19.99 25.19 39.46
C GLY A 229 20.06 26.02 38.16
N GLU A 230 20.10 27.34 38.32
CA GLU A 230 20.98 28.35 37.66
C GLU A 230 21.09 28.53 36.12
N ARG A 231 21.45 29.78 35.80
CA ARG A 231 21.40 30.48 34.50
C ARG A 231 22.72 30.40 33.74
N GLY A 232 22.65 30.48 32.40
CA GLY A 232 23.64 31.23 31.60
C GLY A 232 24.04 30.58 30.27
N GLY A 233 24.05 31.38 29.20
CA GLY A 233 24.84 31.12 27.98
C GLY A 233 24.03 31.01 26.69
N GLY A 234 24.19 31.98 25.80
CA GLY A 234 23.53 32.03 24.49
C GLY A 234 23.96 30.92 23.55
N GLU A 235 23.01 30.34 22.83
CA GLU A 235 23.26 29.32 21.82
C GLU A 235 23.02 29.87 20.42
N ARG A 236 24.11 29.89 19.65
CA ARG A 236 24.14 30.00 18.20
C ARG A 236 23.14 29.04 17.58
N ALA A 237 22.46 29.49 16.53
CA ALA A 237 21.62 28.67 15.67
C ALA A 237 22.36 27.38 15.27
N SER A 238 21.89 26.25 15.78
CA SER A 238 22.37 24.93 15.40
C SER A 238 22.09 24.71 13.91
N PRO A 239 23.01 24.08 13.15
CA PRO A 239 22.75 23.72 11.77
C PRO A 239 21.53 22.78 11.71
N ALA A 240 20.66 22.99 10.72
CA ALA A 240 19.48 22.17 10.52
C ALA A 240 19.88 20.68 10.46
N PRO A 241 19.11 19.77 11.10
CA PRO A 241 19.42 18.35 11.06
C PRO A 241 19.42 17.88 9.59
N ALA A 242 20.51 17.23 9.18
CA ALA A 242 20.61 16.64 7.85
C ALA A 242 19.51 15.57 7.70
N LEU A 243 18.77 15.61 6.60
CA LEU A 243 17.84 14.54 6.23
C LEU A 243 18.67 13.26 5.99
N VAL A 244 18.73 12.39 7.01
CA VAL A 244 19.37 11.08 6.88
C VAL A 244 18.53 10.24 5.93
N PRO A 245 19.11 9.57 4.91
CA PRO A 245 18.36 8.69 4.04
C PRO A 245 17.76 7.55 4.88
N GLY A 246 16.46 7.62 5.15
CA GLY A 246 15.72 6.55 5.78
C GLY A 246 15.66 5.31 4.89
N ARG A 247 15.22 4.17 5.45
CA ARG A 247 14.93 2.97 4.66
C ARG A 247 13.99 3.35 3.50
N ARG A 248 14.39 2.99 2.29
CA ARG A 248 13.60 3.19 1.08
C ARG A 248 12.34 2.33 1.13
N VAL A 249 11.21 2.92 1.54
CA VAL A 249 9.92 2.23 1.68
C VAL A 249 9.34 1.87 0.30
N ARG A 250 9.56 2.72 -0.71
CA ARG A 250 9.02 2.54 -2.08
C ARG A 250 10.06 2.46 -3.19
N LEU A 251 11.34 2.71 -2.91
CA LEU A 251 12.41 2.60 -3.92
C LEU A 251 13.05 1.21 -3.91
N GLY A 252 12.91 0.51 -5.04
CA GLY A 252 13.67 -0.66 -5.46
C GLY A 252 13.33 -1.01 -6.91
N MET A 253 14.12 -1.86 -7.56
CA MET A 253 13.82 -2.28 -8.93
C MET A 253 12.63 -3.24 -8.88
N PRO A 254 11.60 -3.04 -9.72
CA PRO A 254 10.51 -4.00 -9.80
C PRO A 254 11.06 -5.38 -10.17
N ALA A 255 10.85 -6.35 -9.29
CA ALA A 255 11.23 -7.74 -9.53
C ALA A 255 9.97 -8.61 -9.45
N THR A 256 9.88 -9.65 -10.26
CA THR A 256 8.93 -10.74 -9.99
C THR A 256 9.63 -11.76 -9.13
N GLN A 257 9.07 -12.01 -7.95
CA GLN A 257 9.63 -12.91 -6.97
C GLN A 257 8.57 -13.89 -6.47
N TRP A 258 9.04 -15.02 -5.98
CA TRP A 258 8.25 -15.90 -5.15
C TRP A 258 7.99 -15.23 -3.82
N VAL A 259 6.74 -15.26 -3.39
CA VAL A 259 6.30 -14.90 -2.04
C VAL A 259 5.83 -16.17 -1.38
N THR A 260 6.61 -16.66 -0.42
CA THR A 260 6.31 -17.87 0.34
C THR A 260 5.91 -17.50 1.75
N VAL A 261 4.77 -18.01 2.18
CA VAL A 261 4.25 -17.87 3.54
C VAL A 261 4.55 -19.17 4.28
N TYR A 262 5.15 -19.06 5.46
CA TYR A 262 5.42 -20.15 6.37
C TYR A 262 4.61 -19.98 7.64
N ASN A 263 3.97 -21.05 8.11
CA ASN A 263 3.29 -21.06 9.40
C ASN A 263 3.97 -22.09 10.32
N ALA A 264 4.00 -21.79 11.61
CA ALA A 264 4.34 -22.79 12.61
C ALA A 264 3.28 -23.89 12.64
N HIS A 265 3.74 -25.13 12.73
CA HIS A 265 2.88 -26.29 12.81
C HIS A 265 3.52 -27.38 13.67
N ARG A 266 2.71 -28.31 14.20
CA ARG A 266 3.26 -29.55 14.76
C ARG A 266 4.07 -30.28 13.69
N PRO A 267 5.14 -31.00 14.06
CA PRO A 267 5.95 -31.73 13.09
C PRO A 267 5.08 -32.53 12.11
N MET A 268 5.21 -32.24 10.82
CA MET A 268 4.46 -32.89 9.75
C MET A 268 5.34 -33.20 8.54
N LYS A 269 4.95 -34.21 7.76
CA LYS A 269 5.57 -34.52 6.47
C LYS A 269 5.05 -33.51 5.45
N GLN A 270 5.97 -32.78 4.80
CA GLN A 270 5.67 -31.87 3.70
C GLN A 270 6.64 -32.15 2.54
N ARG A 271 6.13 -32.08 1.32
CA ARG A 271 6.89 -32.24 0.08
C ARG A 271 6.55 -31.08 -0.85
N TYR A 272 7.54 -30.64 -1.61
CA TYR A 272 7.35 -29.65 -2.65
C TYR A 272 7.95 -30.13 -3.97
N HIS A 273 7.30 -29.74 -5.06
CA HIS A 273 7.82 -29.84 -6.42
C HIS A 273 7.65 -28.46 -7.08
N TYR A 274 8.63 -28.03 -7.85
CA TYR A 274 8.60 -26.75 -8.57
C TYR A 274 9.23 -26.93 -9.95
N ASN A 275 9.01 -25.97 -10.84
CA ASN A 275 9.38 -26.08 -12.26
C ASN A 275 8.74 -27.31 -12.93
N VAL A 276 7.51 -27.64 -12.54
CA VAL A 276 6.79 -28.81 -13.07
C VAL A 276 6.02 -28.40 -14.31
N ALA A 277 6.26 -29.08 -15.44
CA ALA A 277 5.47 -28.92 -16.66
C ALA A 277 4.15 -29.70 -16.57
N ASP A 278 3.15 -29.29 -17.36
CA ASP A 278 1.79 -29.86 -17.40
C ASP A 278 1.77 -31.39 -17.43
N ASN A 279 2.56 -32.00 -18.31
CA ASN A 279 2.62 -33.45 -18.49
C ASN A 279 3.21 -34.23 -17.30
N ARG A 280 3.84 -33.55 -16.34
CA ARG A 280 4.44 -34.15 -15.15
C ARG A 280 3.65 -33.88 -13.87
N VAL A 281 2.66 -32.99 -13.91
CA VAL A 281 1.83 -32.64 -12.73
C VAL A 281 1.21 -33.89 -12.11
N ARG A 282 0.57 -34.73 -12.94
CA ARG A 282 -0.06 -35.99 -12.50
C ARG A 282 0.92 -36.94 -11.79
N GLN A 283 2.09 -37.17 -12.39
CA GLN A 283 3.10 -38.06 -11.81
C GLN A 283 3.55 -37.63 -10.40
N HIS A 284 3.71 -36.32 -10.19
CA HIS A 284 4.10 -35.78 -8.89
C HIS A 284 2.98 -35.88 -7.84
N ILE A 285 1.73 -35.66 -8.25
CA ILE A 285 0.56 -35.78 -7.38
C ILE A 285 0.38 -37.25 -6.97
N ASP A 286 0.37 -38.19 -7.93
CA ASP A 286 0.17 -39.61 -7.67
C ASP A 286 1.20 -40.14 -6.65
N LYS A 287 2.48 -39.80 -6.84
CA LYS A 287 3.55 -40.16 -5.88
C LYS A 287 3.37 -39.51 -4.51
N GLY A 288 2.82 -38.30 -4.43
CA GLY A 288 2.51 -37.65 -3.17
C GLY A 288 1.36 -38.34 -2.42
N VAL A 289 0.32 -38.74 -3.15
CA VAL A 289 -0.84 -39.46 -2.61
C VAL A 289 -0.43 -40.83 -2.08
N GLU A 290 0.40 -41.59 -2.82
CA GLU A 290 1.00 -42.85 -2.35
C GLU A 290 1.76 -42.69 -1.03
N ASP A 291 2.36 -41.52 -0.84
CA ASP A 291 3.12 -41.14 0.36
C ASP A 291 2.26 -40.61 1.52
N GLY A 292 0.93 -40.63 1.38
CA GLY A 292 -0.04 -40.14 2.35
C GLY A 292 -0.13 -38.61 2.43
N LEU A 293 0.24 -37.90 1.35
CA LEU A 293 0.23 -36.44 1.29
C LEU A 293 -0.92 -35.94 0.43
N ALA A 294 -1.51 -34.82 0.83
CA ALA A 294 -2.53 -34.12 0.08
C ALA A 294 -2.00 -32.76 -0.41
N ILE A 295 -2.48 -32.27 -1.55
CA ILE A 295 -2.11 -30.96 -2.08
C ILE A 295 -2.67 -29.87 -1.16
N SER A 296 -1.79 -29.04 -0.61
CA SER A 296 -2.17 -27.95 0.28
C SER A 296 -2.15 -26.59 -0.41
N THR A 297 -1.16 -26.33 -1.26
CA THR A 297 -1.09 -25.10 -2.05
C THR A 297 -0.43 -25.33 -3.40
N VAL A 298 -0.92 -24.62 -4.41
CA VAL A 298 -0.35 -24.61 -5.76
C VAL A 298 -0.06 -23.17 -6.18
N ALA A 299 0.98 -23.00 -6.98
CA ALA A 299 1.34 -21.73 -7.58
C ALA A 299 1.89 -21.96 -9.00
N CYS A 300 1.92 -20.90 -9.80
CA CYS A 300 2.47 -20.96 -11.15
C CYS A 300 3.45 -19.81 -11.38
N CYS A 301 4.56 -20.10 -12.04
CA CYS A 301 5.56 -19.12 -12.46
C CYS A 301 5.98 -19.46 -13.89
N GLN A 302 5.80 -18.53 -14.82
CA GLN A 302 6.21 -18.70 -16.24
C GLN A 302 5.70 -20.03 -16.83
N ASP A 303 4.41 -20.32 -16.62
CA ASP A 303 3.73 -21.55 -17.07
C ASP A 303 4.33 -22.86 -16.52
N LEU A 304 5.09 -22.78 -15.43
CA LEU A 304 5.56 -23.93 -14.65
C LEU A 304 4.91 -23.95 -13.26
N TRP A 305 4.48 -25.13 -12.84
CA TRP A 305 3.77 -25.33 -11.60
C TRP A 305 4.71 -25.54 -10.42
N ALA A 306 4.31 -25.01 -9.27
CA ALA A 306 4.81 -25.37 -7.96
C ALA A 306 3.67 -26.05 -7.18
N LEU A 307 3.94 -27.26 -6.69
CA LEU A 307 3.02 -28.10 -5.95
C LEU A 307 3.57 -28.31 -4.55
N ILE A 308 2.80 -27.92 -3.54
CA ILE A 308 3.11 -28.19 -2.13
C ILE A 308 2.09 -29.20 -1.62
N MET A 309 2.59 -30.28 -1.02
CA MET A 309 1.76 -31.36 -0.48
C MET A 309 2.19 -31.67 0.94
N ASP A 310 1.24 -31.88 1.84
CA ASP A 310 1.51 -32.22 3.23
C ASP A 310 0.46 -33.15 3.83
N ALA A 311 0.78 -33.69 5.00
CA ALA A 311 -0.11 -34.55 5.79
C ALA A 311 -1.01 -33.76 6.77
N GLY A 312 -0.98 -32.42 6.74
CA GLY A 312 -1.64 -31.56 7.74
C GLY A 312 -3.06 -31.12 7.37
N GLY A 313 -3.46 -31.21 6.11
CA GLY A 313 -4.71 -30.64 5.60
C GLY A 313 -6.01 -31.28 6.10
N GLY A 314 -5.97 -32.48 6.69
CA GLY A 314 -7.17 -33.18 7.19
C GLY A 314 -8.20 -33.53 6.11
N PHE A 315 -7.79 -33.55 4.84
CA PHE A 315 -8.67 -33.86 3.71
C PHE A 315 -8.95 -35.37 3.63
N ILE A 316 -10.19 -35.73 3.32
CA ILE A 316 -10.63 -37.13 3.20
C ILE A 316 -10.48 -37.62 1.75
N ALA A 317 -10.66 -36.74 0.78
CA ALA A 317 -10.46 -37.02 -0.63
C ALA A 317 -10.12 -35.72 -1.37
N GLN A 318 -9.35 -35.82 -2.46
CA GLN A 318 -9.03 -34.70 -3.33
C GLN A 318 -9.22 -35.08 -4.79
N VAL A 319 -9.69 -34.12 -5.57
CA VAL A 319 -9.75 -34.15 -7.02
C VAL A 319 -9.08 -32.90 -7.56
N TYR A 320 -8.47 -32.99 -8.73
CA TYR A 320 -7.85 -31.86 -9.38
C TYR A 320 -8.10 -31.89 -10.88
N GLU A 321 -8.06 -30.70 -11.49
CA GLU A 321 -8.23 -30.53 -12.92
C GLU A 321 -7.19 -29.52 -13.42
N LEU A 322 -6.40 -29.96 -14.40
CA LEU A 322 -5.50 -29.10 -15.17
C LEU A 322 -6.18 -28.77 -16.49
N ASN A 323 -6.65 -27.53 -16.63
CA ASN A 323 -7.49 -27.11 -17.75
C ASN A 323 -6.87 -25.92 -18.50
N PRO A 324 -6.93 -25.86 -19.84
CA PRO A 324 -6.47 -24.70 -20.60
C PRO A 324 -7.34 -23.45 -20.38
N VAL A 325 -8.55 -23.62 -19.83
CA VAL A 325 -9.43 -22.51 -19.45
C VAL A 325 -9.23 -22.16 -17.98
N PHE A 326 -9.07 -20.86 -17.70
CA PHE A 326 -8.96 -20.35 -16.34
C PHE A 326 -10.29 -20.56 -15.59
N LEU A 327 -10.29 -21.48 -14.62
CA LEU A 327 -11.44 -21.91 -13.83
C LEU A 327 -12.59 -22.51 -14.67
N PRO A 328 -12.51 -23.81 -15.02
CA PRO A 328 -13.54 -24.49 -15.80
C PRO A 328 -14.85 -24.62 -15.01
N LYS A 329 -15.85 -23.80 -15.36
CA LYS A 329 -17.12 -23.67 -14.62
C LYS A 329 -17.86 -24.99 -14.48
N ASP A 330 -18.03 -25.73 -15.57
CA ASP A 330 -18.87 -26.93 -15.60
C ASP A 330 -18.30 -28.04 -14.70
N TRP A 331 -16.97 -28.25 -14.78
CA TRP A 331 -16.28 -29.18 -13.89
C TRP A 331 -16.41 -28.79 -12.42
N ILE A 332 -16.24 -27.50 -12.08
CA ILE A 332 -16.38 -27.02 -10.70
C ILE A 332 -17.80 -27.26 -10.18
N MET A 333 -18.82 -26.99 -10.98
CA MET A 333 -20.22 -27.19 -10.61
C MET A 333 -20.53 -28.67 -10.34
N GLU A 334 -20.08 -29.56 -11.23
CA GLU A 334 -20.19 -31.01 -11.04
C GLU A 334 -19.54 -31.47 -9.72
N ARG A 335 -18.30 -31.01 -9.44
CA ARG A 335 -17.59 -31.38 -8.20
C ARG A 335 -18.22 -30.77 -6.94
N TRP A 336 -18.85 -29.61 -7.02
CA TRP A 336 -19.65 -29.06 -5.92
C TRP A 336 -20.86 -29.94 -5.60
N GLU A 337 -21.56 -30.46 -6.61
CA GLU A 337 -22.70 -31.39 -6.41
C GLU A 337 -22.25 -32.70 -5.74
N GLU A 338 -21.04 -33.16 -6.05
CA GLU A 338 -20.43 -34.31 -5.38
C GLU A 338 -19.90 -34.01 -3.95
N GLY A 339 -19.97 -32.75 -3.49
CA GLY A 339 -19.55 -32.32 -2.15
C GLY A 339 -18.06 -32.03 -2.01
N TYR A 340 -17.33 -31.83 -3.10
CA TYR A 340 -15.97 -31.29 -3.06
C TYR A 340 -16.02 -29.75 -3.01
N TYR A 341 -15.05 -29.12 -2.35
CA TYR A 341 -14.92 -27.66 -2.36
C TYR A 341 -13.53 -27.24 -2.84
N ILE A 342 -13.43 -26.13 -3.57
CA ILE A 342 -12.13 -25.58 -3.99
C ILE A 342 -11.32 -25.23 -2.75
N THR A 343 -10.12 -25.79 -2.67
CA THR A 343 -9.19 -25.63 -1.55
C THR A 343 -7.93 -24.88 -1.96
N THR A 344 -7.45 -25.08 -3.18
CA THR A 344 -6.35 -24.30 -3.74
C THR A 344 -6.46 -24.27 -5.26
N MET A 345 -5.90 -23.23 -5.86
CA MET A 345 -5.91 -23.03 -7.30
C MET A 345 -4.76 -22.12 -7.70
N ALA A 346 -4.26 -22.30 -8.92
CA ALA A 346 -3.31 -21.41 -9.55
C ALA A 346 -3.62 -21.30 -11.04
N GLY A 347 -3.32 -20.13 -11.61
CA GLY A 347 -3.44 -19.89 -13.04
C GLY A 347 -2.10 -19.62 -13.68
N SER A 348 -1.95 -20.02 -14.93
CA SER A 348 -0.79 -19.74 -15.74
C SER A 348 -0.92 -18.39 -16.45
N VAL A 349 0.18 -17.88 -17.01
CA VAL A 349 0.13 -16.63 -17.80
C VAL A 349 -0.62 -16.88 -19.10
N GLY A 350 -0.49 -18.08 -19.68
CA GLY A 350 -1.22 -18.53 -20.87
C GLY A 350 -2.73 -18.72 -20.66
N GLY A 351 -3.25 -18.60 -19.44
CA GLY A 351 -4.68 -18.72 -19.15
C GLY A 351 -5.13 -20.10 -18.71
N SER A 352 -4.24 -21.09 -18.64
CA SER A 352 -4.52 -22.40 -18.05
C SER A 352 -4.71 -22.27 -16.53
N SER A 353 -5.35 -23.25 -15.90
CA SER A 353 -5.45 -23.34 -14.45
C SER A 353 -5.30 -24.76 -13.94
N LEU A 354 -4.73 -24.87 -12.75
CA LEU A 354 -4.78 -26.07 -11.93
C LEU A 354 -5.72 -25.76 -10.76
N VAL A 355 -6.85 -26.46 -10.70
CA VAL A 355 -7.85 -26.32 -9.63
C VAL A 355 -7.87 -27.59 -8.81
N VAL A 356 -7.77 -27.46 -7.48
CA VAL A 356 -7.83 -28.59 -6.55
C VAL A 356 -9.03 -28.42 -5.63
N MET A 357 -9.90 -29.44 -5.62
CA MET A 357 -11.07 -29.49 -4.77
C MET A 357 -10.99 -30.67 -3.80
N SER A 358 -11.41 -30.47 -2.55
CA SER A 358 -11.23 -31.44 -1.47
C SER A 358 -12.52 -31.71 -0.70
N LYS A 359 -12.65 -32.94 -0.17
CA LYS A 359 -13.62 -33.34 0.87
C LYS A 359 -12.96 -33.34 2.25
N GLY A 360 -13.77 -33.22 3.30
CA GLY A 360 -13.29 -33.11 4.68
C GLY A 360 -12.97 -31.67 5.13
N THR A 361 -13.25 -30.69 4.28
CA THR A 361 -13.21 -29.27 4.69
C THR A 361 -14.36 -28.95 5.63
N ALA A 362 -14.22 -27.90 6.45
CA ALA A 362 -15.33 -27.36 7.23
C ALA A 362 -16.33 -26.56 6.39
N TYR A 363 -16.08 -26.35 5.09
CA TYR A 363 -16.88 -25.47 4.25
C TYR A 363 -18.27 -26.05 4.01
N THR A 364 -19.28 -25.18 3.97
CA THR A 364 -20.68 -25.59 3.74
C THR A 364 -21.27 -25.02 2.46
N GLN A 365 -20.83 -23.82 2.06
CA GLN A 365 -21.23 -23.17 0.82
C GLN A 365 -20.02 -22.43 0.25
N GLN A 366 -19.89 -22.40 -1.07
CA GLN A 366 -18.79 -21.73 -1.75
C GLN A 366 -19.31 -20.91 -2.94
N SER A 367 -18.64 -19.80 -3.21
CA SER A 367 -18.88 -18.95 -4.37
C SER A 367 -17.54 -18.43 -4.88
N TYR A 368 -17.38 -18.30 -6.19
CA TYR A 368 -16.18 -17.71 -6.77
C TYR A 368 -16.52 -16.60 -7.76
N LYS A 369 -15.54 -15.73 -8.00
CA LYS A 369 -15.61 -14.68 -9.00
C LYS A 369 -14.29 -14.57 -9.76
N VAL A 370 -14.40 -14.52 -11.08
CA VAL A 370 -13.30 -14.16 -11.99
C VAL A 370 -13.52 -12.74 -12.49
N SER A 371 -12.46 -11.92 -12.51
CA SER A 371 -12.56 -10.51 -12.91
C SER A 371 -11.22 -9.96 -13.41
N ASP A 372 -11.25 -9.00 -14.33
CA ASP A 372 -10.05 -8.30 -14.83
C ASP A 372 -9.45 -7.31 -13.82
N SER A 373 -10.15 -7.02 -12.73
CA SER A 373 -9.67 -6.22 -11.61
C SER A 373 -9.94 -6.93 -10.29
N PHE A 374 -9.17 -6.59 -9.25
CA PHE A 374 -9.34 -7.22 -7.95
C PHE A 374 -10.76 -6.96 -7.41
N PRO A 375 -11.60 -8.00 -7.17
CA PRO A 375 -13.04 -7.83 -7.02
C PRO A 375 -13.47 -7.43 -5.59
N PHE A 376 -12.82 -6.42 -4.99
CA PHE A 376 -13.03 -6.04 -3.58
C PHE A 376 -14.48 -5.71 -3.22
N LYS A 377 -15.22 -4.99 -4.09
CA LYS A 377 -16.66 -4.70 -3.85
C LYS A 377 -17.50 -5.97 -3.68
N TRP A 378 -17.19 -7.02 -4.44
CA TRP A 378 -17.87 -8.31 -4.34
C TRP A 378 -17.45 -9.05 -3.06
N ILE A 379 -16.15 -9.03 -2.72
CA ILE A 379 -15.63 -9.59 -1.47
C ILE A 379 -16.32 -8.94 -0.27
N ASN A 380 -16.37 -7.61 -0.22
CA ASN A 380 -17.01 -6.86 0.87
C ASN A 380 -18.50 -7.17 1.00
N LYS A 381 -19.22 -7.34 -0.12
CA LYS A 381 -20.62 -7.82 -0.09
C LYS A 381 -20.71 -9.22 0.50
N LYS A 382 -19.81 -10.13 0.11
CA LYS A 382 -19.78 -11.53 0.55
C LYS A 382 -19.39 -11.71 2.02
N TRP A 383 -18.48 -10.88 2.55
CA TRP A 383 -18.19 -10.82 3.99
C TRP A 383 -19.45 -10.54 4.81
N LYS A 384 -20.29 -9.59 4.38
CA LYS A 384 -21.58 -9.29 5.03
C LYS A 384 -22.58 -10.45 4.97
N GLU A 385 -22.42 -11.34 3.99
CA GLU A 385 -23.21 -12.57 3.83
C GLU A 385 -22.61 -13.77 4.60
N GLY A 386 -21.53 -13.57 5.39
CA GLY A 386 -20.87 -14.60 6.19
C GLY A 386 -19.92 -15.52 5.41
N PHE A 387 -19.54 -15.14 4.18
CA PHE A 387 -18.52 -15.83 3.42
C PHE A 387 -17.14 -15.22 3.70
N PHE A 388 -16.09 -16.03 3.68
CA PHE A 388 -14.70 -15.58 3.82
C PHE A 388 -13.88 -16.06 2.64
N VAL A 389 -12.89 -15.29 2.21
CA VAL A 389 -11.96 -15.70 1.16
C VAL A 389 -11.13 -16.89 1.65
N THR A 390 -11.11 -17.96 0.87
CA THR A 390 -10.43 -19.22 1.21
C THR A 390 -9.38 -19.62 0.18
N ALA A 391 -9.50 -19.18 -1.06
CA ALA A 391 -8.48 -19.35 -2.08
C ALA A 391 -8.48 -18.16 -3.06
N MET A 392 -7.30 -17.83 -3.57
CA MET A 392 -7.13 -16.82 -4.60
C MET A 392 -6.13 -17.32 -5.64
N ALA A 393 -6.30 -16.87 -6.88
CA ALA A 393 -5.38 -17.14 -7.97
C ALA A 393 -5.44 -16.00 -8.98
N SER A 394 -4.47 -15.99 -9.88
CA SER A 394 -4.41 -15.09 -11.03
C SER A 394 -4.03 -15.89 -12.27
N ALA A 395 -4.44 -15.38 -13.44
CA ALA A 395 -3.98 -15.83 -14.74
C ALA A 395 -3.82 -14.62 -15.66
N GLY A 396 -2.57 -14.24 -15.94
CA GLY A 396 -2.25 -12.96 -16.58
C GLY A 396 -2.71 -11.78 -15.70
N SER A 397 -3.64 -10.97 -16.19
CA SER A 397 -4.25 -9.85 -15.47
C SER A 397 -5.55 -10.21 -14.72
N ARG A 398 -6.10 -11.41 -14.96
CA ARG A 398 -7.37 -11.83 -14.37
C ARG A 398 -7.15 -12.33 -12.95
N TRP A 399 -8.06 -11.96 -12.07
CA TRP A 399 -8.15 -12.42 -10.69
C TRP A 399 -9.23 -13.49 -10.58
N ALA A 400 -8.99 -14.47 -9.72
CA ALA A 400 -9.99 -15.38 -9.23
C ALA A 400 -9.99 -15.37 -7.71
N VAL A 401 -11.17 -15.20 -7.12
CA VAL A 401 -11.37 -15.21 -5.67
C VAL A 401 -12.47 -16.20 -5.34
N VAL A 402 -12.16 -17.14 -4.47
CA VAL A 402 -13.09 -18.14 -3.93
C VAL A 402 -13.38 -17.78 -2.49
N MET A 403 -14.67 -17.78 -2.14
CA MET A 403 -15.12 -17.52 -0.78
C MET A 403 -16.02 -18.65 -0.28
N SER A 404 -15.81 -19.06 0.96
CA SER A 404 -16.54 -20.17 1.60
C SER A 404 -17.22 -19.71 2.90
N ARG A 405 -18.38 -20.30 3.21
CA ARG A 405 -18.99 -20.25 4.55
C ARG A 405 -18.36 -21.30 5.46
N ASN A 406 -18.39 -21.04 6.76
CA ASN A 406 -17.80 -21.88 7.80
C ASN A 406 -16.28 -22.12 7.60
N ALA A 407 -15.58 -21.11 7.09
CA ALA A 407 -14.13 -21.17 6.86
C ALA A 407 -13.28 -21.11 8.13
N GLY A 408 -13.90 -20.97 9.31
CA GLY A 408 -13.17 -20.92 10.59
C GLY A 408 -12.52 -19.57 10.91
N PHE A 409 -12.95 -18.48 10.26
CA PHE A 409 -12.49 -17.12 10.53
C PHE A 409 -13.57 -16.28 11.22
N VAL A 410 -13.14 -15.28 12.00
CA VAL A 410 -14.04 -14.28 12.61
C VAL A 410 -13.97 -12.94 11.89
N ASP A 411 -12.82 -12.63 11.30
CA ASP A 411 -12.62 -11.39 10.56
C ASP A 411 -11.58 -11.56 9.44
N GLN A 412 -11.68 -10.73 8.41
CA GLN A 412 -10.80 -10.73 7.25
C GLN A 412 -10.56 -9.33 6.68
N VAL A 413 -9.33 -9.11 6.23
CA VAL A 413 -8.90 -7.87 5.59
C VAL A 413 -8.08 -8.18 4.34
N VAL A 414 -7.93 -7.18 3.47
CA VAL A 414 -7.15 -7.27 2.23
C VAL A 414 -6.01 -6.26 2.27
N GLU A 415 -4.83 -6.72 1.89
CA GLU A 415 -3.69 -5.90 1.51
C GLU A 415 -3.48 -6.00 0.00
N LEU A 416 -3.76 -4.92 -0.74
CA LEU A 416 -3.56 -4.82 -2.19
C LEU A 416 -2.50 -3.76 -2.49
N ASP A 417 -1.45 -4.12 -3.22
CA ASP A 417 -0.38 -3.20 -3.58
C ASP A 417 0.20 -3.57 -4.96
N PHE A 418 0.84 -2.62 -5.64
CA PHE A 418 1.64 -2.87 -6.85
C PHE A 418 2.98 -3.57 -6.54
N GLN A 419 3.28 -3.70 -5.26
CA GLN A 419 4.47 -4.28 -4.66
C GLN A 419 4.06 -5.17 -3.48
N TYR A 420 5.04 -5.65 -2.70
CA TYR A 420 4.76 -6.39 -1.46
C TYR A 420 4.47 -5.40 -0.30
N SER A 421 3.24 -5.45 0.26
CA SER A 421 2.77 -4.55 1.32
C SER A 421 3.36 -4.88 2.71
N SER A 422 4.68 -4.70 2.89
CA SER A 422 5.36 -5.06 4.15
C SER A 422 4.84 -4.27 5.35
N GLU A 423 4.61 -2.96 5.20
CA GLU A 423 4.09 -2.12 6.28
C GLU A 423 2.68 -2.57 6.72
N GLY A 424 1.79 -2.82 5.76
CA GLY A 424 0.42 -3.25 6.04
C GLY A 424 0.39 -4.64 6.68
N ILE A 425 1.11 -5.61 6.11
CA ILE A 425 1.18 -6.98 6.64
C ILE A 425 1.67 -6.99 8.10
N HIS A 426 2.73 -6.25 8.42
CA HIS A 426 3.26 -6.23 9.80
C HIS A 426 2.26 -5.60 10.78
N ARG A 427 1.63 -4.47 10.43
CA ARG A 427 0.60 -3.87 11.29
C ARG A 427 -0.58 -4.80 11.51
N ARG A 428 -0.98 -5.57 10.49
CA ARG A 428 -2.05 -6.58 10.61
C ARG A 428 -1.61 -7.77 11.46
N TRP A 429 -0.34 -8.20 11.40
CA TRP A 429 0.21 -9.21 12.30
C TRP A 429 0.16 -8.78 13.77
N ASP A 430 0.54 -7.53 14.05
CA ASP A 430 0.45 -6.93 15.39
C ASP A 430 -1.00 -6.87 15.91
N ALA A 431 -1.97 -6.72 14.99
CA ALA A 431 -3.39 -6.77 15.29
C ALA A 431 -4.00 -8.20 15.32
N GLY A 432 -3.17 -9.24 15.22
CA GLY A 432 -3.60 -10.65 15.34
C GLY A 432 -4.13 -11.29 14.05
N TYR A 433 -4.04 -10.62 12.90
CA TYR A 433 -4.37 -11.22 11.60
C TYR A 433 -3.20 -12.07 11.11
N ARG A 434 -3.46 -13.06 10.25
CA ARG A 434 -2.44 -13.86 9.55
C ARG A 434 -2.80 -14.03 8.09
N ILE A 435 -1.81 -14.06 7.20
CA ILE A 435 -2.01 -14.30 5.77
C ILE A 435 -2.59 -15.69 5.59
N THR A 436 -3.73 -15.79 4.91
CA THR A 436 -4.43 -17.05 4.63
C THR A 436 -4.65 -17.30 3.14
N ALA A 437 -4.58 -16.27 2.31
CA ALA A 437 -4.56 -16.41 0.87
C ALA A 437 -3.70 -15.32 0.24
N ALA A 438 -2.98 -15.66 -0.82
CA ALA A 438 -2.16 -14.73 -1.57
C ALA A 438 -2.28 -15.04 -3.06
N ALA A 439 -2.36 -14.01 -3.89
CA ALA A 439 -2.29 -14.12 -5.34
C ALA A 439 -1.68 -12.83 -5.90
N ALA A 440 -1.08 -12.92 -7.09
CA ALA A 440 -0.47 -11.75 -7.69
C ALA A 440 -0.58 -11.80 -9.22
N THR A 441 -0.87 -10.65 -9.82
CA THR A 441 -0.74 -10.43 -11.26
C THR A 441 0.65 -9.86 -11.57
N CYS A 442 0.89 -9.54 -12.84
CA CYS A 442 2.09 -8.80 -13.25
C CYS A 442 2.12 -7.36 -12.68
N ASP A 443 0.98 -6.81 -12.28
CA ASP A 443 0.85 -5.43 -11.81
C ASP A 443 0.68 -5.32 -10.30
N GLN A 444 -0.05 -6.23 -9.66
CA GLN A 444 -0.42 -6.12 -8.24
C GLN A 444 -0.31 -7.46 -7.49
N ALA A 445 0.04 -7.38 -6.22
CA ALA A 445 -0.06 -8.47 -5.25
C ALA A 445 -1.22 -8.21 -4.29
N ALA A 446 -1.99 -9.26 -3.99
CA ALA A 446 -3.09 -9.24 -3.04
C ALA A 446 -2.87 -10.30 -1.96
N PHE A 447 -2.99 -9.89 -0.71
CA PHE A 447 -2.96 -10.76 0.46
C PHE A 447 -4.28 -10.61 1.21
N VAL A 448 -4.93 -11.73 1.50
CA VAL A 448 -6.01 -11.78 2.48
C VAL A 448 -5.40 -12.20 3.80
N LEU A 449 -5.67 -11.42 4.84
CA LEU A 449 -5.30 -11.74 6.19
C LEU A 449 -6.57 -11.99 7.02
N SER A 450 -6.55 -13.05 7.81
CA SER A 450 -7.70 -13.51 8.59
C SER A 450 -7.37 -13.63 10.06
N VAL A 451 -8.38 -13.44 10.91
CA VAL A 451 -8.35 -13.83 12.32
C VAL A 451 -9.05 -15.18 12.47
N PRO A 452 -8.37 -16.24 12.91
CA PRO A 452 -8.98 -17.55 13.08
C PRO A 452 -9.92 -17.58 14.30
N LYS A 453 -11.04 -18.30 14.18
CA LYS A 453 -12.04 -18.49 15.25
C LYS A 453 -11.49 -19.28 16.44
N ARG A 454 -10.53 -20.17 16.18
CA ARG A 454 -9.75 -20.87 17.21
C ARG A 454 -8.32 -20.38 17.09
N ARG A 455 -7.79 -19.79 18.17
CA ARG A 455 -6.38 -19.37 18.19
C ARG A 455 -5.49 -20.62 18.05
N PRO A 456 -4.56 -20.63 17.09
CA PRO A 456 -3.61 -21.73 16.99
C PRO A 456 -2.68 -21.71 18.22
N VAL A 457 -2.08 -22.86 18.51
CA VAL A 457 -1.16 -23.01 19.65
C VAL A 457 0.11 -22.17 19.45
N ASP A 458 0.54 -22.05 18.20
CA ASP A 458 1.63 -21.19 17.78
C ASP A 458 1.13 -20.29 16.65
N GLU A 459 1.24 -18.98 16.84
CA GLU A 459 0.81 -17.97 15.89
C GLU A 459 1.95 -17.47 14.99
N THR A 460 3.13 -18.08 15.07
CA THR A 460 4.29 -17.67 14.28
C THR A 460 4.03 -17.86 12.79
N GLN A 461 4.12 -16.77 12.05
CA GLN A 461 4.05 -16.74 10.60
C GLN A 461 5.21 -15.91 10.06
N GLU A 462 5.84 -16.41 9.01
CA GLU A 462 6.91 -15.70 8.33
C GLU A 462 6.64 -15.62 6.83
N THR A 463 7.16 -14.58 6.19
CA THR A 463 7.12 -14.43 4.74
C THR A 463 8.53 -14.30 4.19
N LEU A 464 8.80 -15.02 3.11
CA LEU A 464 10.07 -14.96 2.41
C LEU A 464 9.84 -14.53 0.96
N ARG A 465 10.69 -13.64 0.46
CA ARG A 465 10.68 -13.16 -0.92
C ARG A 465 11.97 -13.55 -1.61
N THR A 466 11.91 -14.31 -2.70
CA THR A 466 13.09 -14.80 -3.41
C THR A 466 12.87 -14.78 -4.93
N SER A 467 13.94 -14.49 -5.69
CA SER A 467 13.90 -14.52 -7.16
C SER A 467 13.69 -15.93 -7.72
N ALA A 468 14.25 -16.94 -7.06
CA ALA A 468 14.04 -18.36 -7.36
C ALA A 468 13.15 -19.01 -6.28
N PHE A 469 12.59 -20.19 -6.60
CA PHE A 469 11.85 -20.96 -5.60
C PHE A 469 12.75 -21.27 -4.40
N PRO A 470 12.30 -21.07 -3.14
CA PRO A 470 13.19 -20.98 -1.97
C PRO A 470 13.67 -22.35 -1.42
N SER A 471 14.07 -23.28 -2.28
CA SER A 471 14.37 -24.68 -1.92
C SER A 471 15.40 -24.85 -0.79
N SER A 472 16.42 -24.00 -0.72
CA SER A 472 17.41 -24.02 0.37
C SER A 472 16.83 -23.61 1.72
N HIS A 473 15.93 -22.63 1.72
CA HIS A 473 15.32 -22.08 2.94
C HIS A 473 14.25 -23.02 3.49
N VAL A 474 13.54 -23.78 2.63
CA VAL A 474 12.51 -24.71 3.08
C VAL A 474 13.06 -25.70 4.11
N LYS A 475 14.26 -26.24 3.90
CA LYS A 475 14.89 -27.17 4.85
C LYS A 475 15.23 -26.52 6.18
N GLU A 476 15.70 -25.27 6.16
CA GLU A 476 15.97 -24.49 7.37
C GLU A 476 14.67 -24.21 8.15
N LYS A 477 13.58 -23.90 7.43
CA LYS A 477 12.26 -23.64 8.03
C LYS A 477 11.67 -24.89 8.65
N TRP A 478 11.76 -26.05 7.98
CA TRP A 478 11.32 -27.31 8.56
C TRP A 478 12.03 -27.66 9.87
N ALA A 479 13.33 -27.36 10.00
CA ALA A 479 14.07 -27.56 11.26
C ALA A 479 13.54 -26.69 12.43
N LYS A 480 12.81 -25.62 12.11
CA LYS A 480 12.14 -24.72 13.07
C LYS A 480 10.63 -24.99 13.19
N ASN A 481 10.14 -26.11 12.65
CA ASN A 481 8.71 -26.44 12.54
C ASN A 481 7.87 -25.40 11.79
N LEU A 482 8.50 -24.68 10.86
CA LEU A 482 7.84 -23.74 9.95
C LEU A 482 7.64 -24.42 8.60
N TYR A 483 6.38 -24.50 8.17
CA TYR A 483 5.97 -25.19 6.96
C TYR A 483 5.32 -24.22 5.98
N ILE A 484 5.49 -24.49 4.68
CA ILE A 484 4.86 -23.67 3.64
C ILE A 484 3.34 -23.79 3.78
N SER A 485 2.66 -22.66 3.95
CA SER A 485 1.20 -22.55 4.05
C SER A 485 0.58 -21.84 2.85
N GLY A 486 1.37 -21.10 2.10
CA GLY A 486 0.94 -20.42 0.88
C GLY A 486 2.11 -20.01 0.01
N VAL A 487 1.90 -20.03 -1.30
CA VAL A 487 2.89 -19.60 -2.28
C VAL A 487 2.19 -18.75 -3.35
N ALA A 488 2.80 -17.63 -3.70
CA ALA A 488 2.41 -16.83 -4.85
C ALA A 488 3.66 -16.39 -5.62
N TYR A 489 3.50 -16.07 -6.90
CA TYR A 489 4.56 -15.50 -7.72
C TYR A 489 4.06 -14.22 -8.37
N GLY A 490 4.76 -13.11 -8.16
CA GLY A 490 4.34 -11.82 -8.68
C GLY A 490 5.28 -10.68 -8.33
N ARG A 491 4.84 -9.46 -8.62
CA ARG A 491 5.67 -8.27 -8.49
C ARG A 491 5.94 -7.91 -7.03
N THR A 492 7.20 -7.72 -6.69
CA THR A 492 7.71 -7.31 -5.38
C THR A 492 8.78 -6.21 -5.54
N VAL A 493 9.29 -5.71 -4.41
CA VAL A 493 10.46 -4.81 -4.36
C VAL A 493 11.66 -5.64 -3.94
N SER A 494 12.73 -5.56 -4.73
CA SER A 494 14.06 -6.11 -4.42
C SER A 494 14.75 -5.33 -3.31
#